data_AF-A0A2J7ZPA5-F1
#
_entry.id   AF-A0A2J7ZPA5-F1
#
_cell.length_a   1.000
_cell.length_b   1.000
_cell.length_c   1.000
_cell.angle_alpha   90.00
_cell.angle_beta   90.00
_cell.angle_gamma   90.00
#
_symmetry.space_group_name_H-M   'P 1'
#
loop_
_entity.id
_entity.type
_entity.pdbx_description
1 polymer ?
#
loop_
_entity_poly.entity_id
_entity_poly.type
_entity_poly.pdbx_seq_one_letter_code
_entity_poly.pdbx_strand_id
1 'polypeptide(L)'
;MAVSVLSVKVLQNPAPYTAAMSFEIEYEASQNLNSDLVWRLVYVGSADSDRYDQELENVEVGPVTQGNFKFVLEANPPNPALIPSDDIVGVTVVLLTCSYRGNEFIRPQP
;
A
#
# COMPACT_ATOMS: atom_id res chain seq x y z
N MET A 1 -6.99 10.57 15.26
CA MET A 1 -5.92 10.45 14.23
C MET A 1 -6.16 11.55 13.21
N ALA A 2 -5.12 12.18 12.66
CA ALA A 2 -5.30 13.26 11.68
C ALA A 2 -5.75 12.75 10.30
N VAL A 3 -5.54 11.45 10.04
CA VAL A 3 -5.93 10.75 8.82
C VAL A 3 -6.63 9.45 9.17
N SER A 4 -7.70 9.14 8.43
CA SER A 4 -8.48 7.90 8.54
C SER A 4 -8.70 7.31 7.15
N VAL A 5 -8.36 6.04 6.96
CA VAL A 5 -8.68 5.32 5.72
C VAL A 5 -10.15 4.93 5.75
N LEU A 6 -10.90 5.33 4.72
CA LEU A 6 -12.33 5.07 4.60
C LEU A 6 -12.62 3.81 3.77
N SER A 7 -11.87 3.62 2.68
CA SER A 7 -12.06 2.49 1.77
C SER A 7 -10.77 2.16 1.04
N VAL A 8 -10.55 0.87 0.79
CA VAL A 8 -9.51 0.36 -0.10
C VAL A 8 -10.15 -0.69 -1.00
N LYS A 9 -10.14 -0.46 -2.30
CA LYS A 9 -10.69 -1.38 -3.29
C LYS A 9 -9.61 -1.84 -4.25
N VAL A 10 -9.40 -3.15 -4.31
CA VAL A 10 -8.51 -3.77 -5.30
C VAL A 10 -9.20 -3.75 -6.65
N LEU A 11 -8.56 -3.17 -7.65
CA LEU A 11 -9.04 -3.13 -9.03
C LEU A 11 -8.40 -4.29 -9.81
N GLN A 12 -9.10 -4.78 -10.84
CA GLN A 12 -8.59 -5.81 -11.76
C GLN A 12 -8.15 -7.12 -11.09
N ASN A 13 -8.88 -7.59 -10.07
CA ASN A 13 -8.63 -8.87 -9.40
C ASN A 13 -9.77 -9.87 -9.69
N PRO A 14 -9.49 -11.11 -10.15
CA PRO A 14 -8.18 -11.75 -10.35
C PRO A 14 -7.42 -11.23 -11.59
N ALA A 15 -6.09 -11.29 -11.52
CA ALA A 15 -5.17 -10.89 -12.59
C ALA A 15 -3.97 -11.86 -12.72
N PRO A 16 -3.26 -11.86 -13.87
CA PRO A 16 -1.96 -12.51 -14.00
C PRO A 16 -0.95 -11.96 -12.97
N TYR A 17 -0.04 -12.81 -12.49
CA TYR A 17 1.01 -12.41 -11.54
C TYR A 17 1.88 -11.25 -12.04
N THR A 18 2.08 -11.15 -13.36
CA THR A 18 2.88 -10.11 -14.01
C THR A 18 2.09 -8.84 -14.35
N ALA A 19 0.82 -8.74 -13.96
CA ALA A 19 0.03 -7.53 -14.16
C ALA A 19 0.36 -6.49 -13.08
N ALA A 20 0.18 -5.21 -13.41
CA ALA A 20 0.24 -4.15 -12.42
C ALA A 20 -0.87 -4.32 -11.36
N MET A 21 -0.58 -3.91 -10.14
CA MET A 21 -1.56 -3.88 -9.06
C MET A 21 -2.15 -2.48 -8.96
N SER A 22 -3.47 -2.39 -8.79
CA SER A 22 -4.18 -1.11 -8.70
C SER A 22 -5.11 -1.10 -7.49
N PHE A 23 -4.94 -0.11 -6.62
CA PHE A 23 -5.74 0.09 -5.41
C PHE A 23 -6.40 1.46 -5.46
N GLU A 24 -7.73 1.48 -5.47
CA GLU A 24 -8.49 2.70 -5.24
C GLU A 24 -8.59 2.95 -3.75
N ILE A 25 -8.04 4.07 -3.29
CA ILE A 25 -7.92 4.42 -1.87
C ILE A 25 -8.76 5.67 -1.62
N GLU A 26 -9.61 5.61 -0.60
CA GLU A 26 -10.36 6.74 -0.07
C GLU A 26 -9.95 6.99 1.38
N TYR A 27 -9.61 8.24 1.71
CA TYR A 27 -9.21 8.63 3.06
C TYR A 27 -9.73 10.01 3.43
N GLU A 28 -9.90 10.25 4.73
CA GLU A 28 -10.26 11.53 5.31
C GLU A 28 -9.06 12.12 6.04
N ALA A 29 -8.77 13.40 5.82
CA ALA A 29 -7.91 14.21 6.67
C ALA A 29 -8.79 15.11 7.55
N SER A 30 -8.75 14.90 8.88
CA SER A 30 -9.59 15.64 9.84
C SER A 30 -9.12 17.09 10.05
N GLN A 31 -7.92 17.43 9.57
CA GLN A 31 -7.29 18.74 9.65
C GLN A 31 -6.25 18.90 8.54
N ASN A 32 -5.80 20.12 8.27
CA ASN A 32 -4.66 20.37 7.39
C ASN A 32 -3.40 19.68 7.95
N LEU A 33 -2.67 18.99 7.08
CA LEU A 33 -1.43 18.34 7.43
C LEU A 33 -0.24 19.22 7.06
N ASN A 34 0.70 19.35 7.99
CA ASN A 34 1.90 20.17 7.80
C ASN A 34 3.08 19.38 7.17
N SER A 35 2.84 18.15 6.73
CA SER A 35 3.83 17.24 6.13
C SER A 35 3.09 16.27 5.22
N ASP A 36 3.81 15.63 4.30
CA ASP A 36 3.18 14.76 3.32
C ASP A 36 2.81 13.40 3.95
N LEU A 37 1.80 12.77 3.37
CA LEU A 37 1.51 11.35 3.63
C LEU A 37 2.37 10.51 2.71
N VAL A 38 2.96 9.45 3.25
CA VAL A 38 3.72 8.48 2.45
C VAL A 38 2.91 7.21 2.35
N TRP A 39 2.45 6.87 1.15
CA TRP A 39 1.75 5.63 0.84
C TRP A 39 2.73 4.64 0.24
N ARG A 40 2.83 3.45 0.82
CA ARG A 40 3.76 2.42 0.38
C ARG A 40 3.01 1.12 0.14
N LEU A 41 3.34 0.45 -0.97
CA LEU A 41 2.88 -0.90 -1.26
C LEU A 41 4.06 -1.86 -1.15
N VAL A 42 3.93 -2.88 -0.32
CA VAL A 42 4.97 -3.89 -0.08
C VAL A 42 4.42 -5.27 -0.37
N TYR A 43 5.14 -6.05 -1.16
CA TYR A 43 4.87 -7.46 -1.37
C TYR A 43 5.72 -8.29 -0.42
N VAL A 44 5.09 -9.18 0.37
CA VAL A 44 5.81 -10.06 1.29
C VAL A 44 6.35 -11.26 0.50
N GLY A 45 7.68 -11.32 0.36
CA GLY A 45 8.30 -12.36 -0.47
C GLY A 45 8.44 -13.72 0.21
N SER A 46 8.38 -13.77 1.55
CA SER A 46 8.43 -15.01 2.30
C SER A 46 7.74 -14.82 3.65
N ALA A 47 7.03 -15.84 4.13
CA ALA A 47 6.40 -15.79 5.44
C ALA A 47 7.42 -15.81 6.60
N ASP A 48 8.63 -16.31 6.34
CA ASP A 48 9.64 -16.53 7.37
C ASP A 48 10.66 -15.39 7.48
N SER A 49 10.72 -14.47 6.52
CA SER A 49 11.70 -13.38 6.53
C SER A 49 11.29 -12.18 5.67
N ASP A 50 11.41 -11.00 6.27
CA ASP A 50 11.26 -9.68 5.65
C ASP A 50 12.34 -9.34 4.61
N ARG A 51 13.45 -10.11 4.54
CA ARG A 51 14.55 -9.87 3.58
C ARG A 51 14.11 -9.99 2.12
N TYR A 52 12.96 -10.62 1.89
CA TYR A 52 12.38 -10.83 0.57
C TYR A 52 11.24 -9.86 0.26
N ASP A 53 10.95 -8.95 1.19
CA ASP A 53 9.92 -7.95 0.99
C ASP A 53 10.35 -6.98 -0.11
N GLN A 54 9.42 -6.72 -1.02
CA GLN A 54 9.66 -5.83 -2.15
C GLN A 54 8.75 -4.61 -2.01
N GLU A 55 9.35 -3.43 -1.88
CA GLU A 55 8.64 -2.16 -2.04
C GLU A 55 8.27 -2.02 -3.52
N LEU A 56 6.98 -2.17 -3.82
CA LEU A 56 6.46 -2.09 -5.18
C LEU A 56 6.16 -0.64 -5.59
N GLU A 57 5.76 0.18 -4.63
CA GLU A 57 5.45 1.59 -4.85
C GLU A 57 5.60 2.41 -3.55
N ASN A 58 5.95 3.69 -3.70
CA ASN A 58 6.17 4.64 -2.63
C ASN A 58 5.85 6.07 -3.11
N VAL A 59 4.67 6.56 -2.73
CA VAL A 59 4.12 7.84 -3.19
C VAL A 59 3.94 8.78 -2.02
N GLU A 60 4.47 9.99 -2.18
CA GLU A 60 4.24 11.12 -1.27
C GLU A 60 3.04 11.94 -1.76
N VAL A 61 2.09 12.20 -0.86
CA VAL A 61 0.90 13.01 -1.14
C VAL A 61 0.88 14.21 -0.21
N GLY A 62 1.06 15.40 -0.79
CA GLY A 62 0.87 16.65 -0.09
C GLY A 62 1.08 17.89 -0.97
N PRO A 63 0.78 19.09 -0.43
CA PRO A 63 0.19 19.33 0.90
C PRO A 63 -1.27 18.85 0.99
N VAL A 64 -1.64 18.19 2.09
CA VAL A 64 -3.00 17.66 2.31
C VAL A 64 -3.82 18.64 3.16
N THR A 65 -4.88 19.18 2.58
CA THR A 65 -5.86 20.00 3.31
C THR A 65 -6.90 19.13 4.01
N GLN A 66 -7.63 19.69 4.97
CA GLN A 66 -8.77 19.02 5.58
C GLN A 66 -9.81 18.64 4.52
N GLY A 67 -10.31 17.40 4.56
CA GLY A 67 -11.32 16.91 3.63
C GLY A 67 -11.22 15.42 3.32
N ASN A 68 -12.02 14.98 2.35
CA ASN A 68 -12.03 13.62 1.83
C ASN A 68 -11.29 13.56 0.50
N PHE A 69 -10.45 12.54 0.34
CA PHE A 69 -9.61 12.34 -0.84
C PHE A 69 -9.80 10.94 -1.39
N LYS A 70 -9.62 10.84 -2.70
CA LYS A 70 -9.68 9.60 -3.45
C LYS A 70 -8.60 9.61 -4.51
N PHE A 71 -7.83 8.53 -4.60
CA PHE A 71 -6.87 8.33 -5.68
C PHE A 71 -6.67 6.85 -5.97
N VAL A 72 -6.02 6.56 -7.09
CA VAL A 72 -5.61 5.19 -7.45
C VAL A 72 -4.10 5.10 -7.29
N LEU A 73 -3.65 4.15 -6.48
CA LEU A 73 -2.25 3.75 -6.37
C LEU A 73 -2.02 2.59 -7.34
N GLU A 74 -1.16 2.79 -8.33
CA GLU A 74 -0.72 1.76 -9.28
C GLU A 74 0.71 1.36 -8.96
N ALA A 75 1.00 0.06 -8.96
CA ALA A 75 2.31 -0.48 -8.66
C ALA A 75 2.69 -1.59 -9.65
N ASN A 76 3.99 -1.70 -9.94
CA ASN A 76 4.51 -2.81 -10.73
C ASN A 76 4.38 -4.13 -9.96
N PRO A 77 4.27 -5.29 -10.66
CA PRO A 77 4.30 -6.58 -9.99
C PRO A 77 5.65 -6.84 -9.28
N PRO A 78 5.67 -7.70 -8.25
CA PRO A 78 6.92 -8.13 -7.61
C PRO A 78 7.84 -8.86 -8.58
N ASN A 79 9.16 -8.70 -8.38
CA ASN A 79 10.15 -9.43 -9.15
C ASN A 79 10.25 -10.89 -8.64
N PRO A 80 9.86 -11.89 -9.44
CA PRO A 80 9.87 -13.30 -9.01
C PRO A 80 11.28 -13.84 -8.75
N ALA A 81 12.33 -13.24 -9.33
CA ALA A 81 13.71 -13.67 -9.13
C ALA A 81 14.24 -13.36 -7.72
N LEU A 82 13.54 -12.49 -6.98
CA LEU A 82 13.89 -12.11 -5.60
C LEU A 82 13.06 -12.87 -4.56
N ILE A 83 12.23 -13.83 -4.99
CA ILE A 83 11.37 -14.63 -4.11
C ILE A 83 11.95 -16.05 -4.02
N PRO A 84 11.99 -16.68 -2.83
CA PRO A 84 12.33 -18.09 -2.71
C PRO A 84 11.48 -18.97 -3.62
N SER A 85 12.07 -19.97 -4.27
CA SER A 85 11.36 -20.87 -5.18
C SER A 85 10.16 -21.57 -4.54
N ASP A 86 10.25 -21.84 -3.23
CA ASP A 86 9.22 -22.55 -2.48
C ASP A 86 8.06 -21.61 -2.08
N ASP A 87 8.27 -20.29 -2.11
CA ASP A 87 7.29 -19.26 -1.75
C ASP A 87 6.62 -18.61 -2.97
N ILE A 88 7.12 -18.87 -4.19
CA ILE A 88 6.60 -18.24 -5.43
C ILE A 88 5.18 -18.71 -5.79
N VAL A 89 4.82 -19.93 -5.41
CA VAL A 89 3.48 -20.50 -5.63
C VAL A 89 2.82 -20.73 -4.28
N GLY A 90 1.69 -20.07 -4.04
CA GLY A 90 0.95 -20.24 -2.80
C GLY A 90 0.22 -18.97 -2.40
N VAL A 91 -0.04 -18.86 -1.10
CA VAL A 91 -0.64 -17.68 -0.49
C VAL A 91 0.47 -16.78 0.02
N THR A 92 0.33 -15.48 -0.24
CA THR A 92 1.19 -14.44 0.32
C THR A 92 0.35 -13.20 0.67
N VAL A 93 1.00 -12.15 1.17
CA VAL A 93 0.40 -10.90 1.61
C VAL A 93 0.95 -9.72 0.82
N VAL A 94 0.08 -8.78 0.48
CA VAL A 94 0.45 -7.44 0.05
C VAL A 94 0.05 -6.46 1.15
N LEU A 95 1.02 -5.68 1.62
CA LEU A 95 0.85 -4.68 2.66
C LEU A 95 0.75 -3.30 2.00
N LEU A 96 -0.41 -2.66 2.15
CA LEU A 96 -0.55 -1.24 1.90
C LEU A 96 -0.34 -0.52 3.24
N THR A 97 0.57 0.43 3.29
CA THR A 97 0.86 1.25 4.46
C THR A 97 0.73 2.73 4.14
N CYS A 98 0.34 3.53 5.12
CA CYS A 98 0.28 4.99 5.04
C CYS A 98 1.01 5.53 6.26
N SER A 99 1.97 6.42 6.08
CA SER A 99 2.69 7.03 7.19
C SER A 99 2.58 8.55 7.17
N TYR A 100 2.52 9.14 8.36
CA TYR A 100 2.57 10.58 8.56
C TYR A 100 3.71 10.90 9.53
N ARG A 101 4.69 11.68 9.07
CA ARG A 101 5.91 12.01 9.84
C ARG A 101 6.66 10.78 10.35
N GLY A 102 6.77 9.75 9.52
CA GLY A 102 7.47 8.50 9.85
C GLY A 102 6.74 7.58 10.82
N ASN A 103 5.52 7.92 11.24
CA ASN A 103 4.67 7.02 12.02
C ASN A 103 3.68 6.35 11.07
N GLU A 104 3.63 5.03 11.07
CA GLU A 104 2.76 4.25 10.20
C GLU A 104 1.35 4.10 10.80
N PHE A 105 0.33 4.28 9.97
CA PHE A 105 -1.08 4.23 10.33
C PHE A 105 -1.90 3.58 9.21
N ILE A 106 -2.11 2.26 9.27
CA ILE A 106 -3.27 1.62 8.64
C ILE A 106 -3.86 0.63 9.63
N ARG A 107 -5.02 0.96 10.20
CA ARG A 107 -5.95 -0.01 10.75
C ARG A 107 -7.31 0.29 10.14
N PRO A 108 -7.91 -0.61 9.34
CA PRO A 108 -9.34 -0.53 9.11
C PRO A 108 -10.02 -0.57 10.48
N GLN A 109 -10.75 0.48 10.84
CA GLN A 109 -11.63 0.41 12.01
C GLN A 109 -12.74 -0.60 11.69
N PRO A 110 -13.13 -1.47 12.65
CA PRO A 110 -14.20 -2.43 12.47
C PRO A 110 -15.56 -1.76 12.25
#